data_AF-A0A1G6TQK8-F1
#
_entry.id   AF-A0A1G6TQK8-F1
#
_cell.length_a   1.000
_cell.length_b   1.000
_cell.length_c   1.000
_cell.angle_alpha   90.00
_cell.angle_beta   90.00
_cell.angle_gamma   90.00
#
_symmetry.space_group_name_H-M   'P 1'
#
loop_
_entity.id
_entity.type
_entity.pdbx_description
1 polymer ?
#
loop_
_entity_poly.entity_id
_entity_poly.type
_entity_poly.pdbx_seq_one_letter_code
_entity_poly.pdbx_strand_id
1 'polypeptide(L)' 'MTQTLEISDDLMDRLESHCEEGETPEELVEELVAMYETEGAFLQEGYSE' A
#
# COMPACT_ATOMS: atom_id res chain seq x y z
N MET A 1 -13.40 -4.35 12.49
CA MET A 1 -12.98 -5.77 12.45
C MET A 1 -11.58 -5.75 11.90
N THR A 2 -10.60 -6.23 12.65
CA THR A 2 -9.22 -6.33 12.15
C THR A 2 -9.05 -7.66 11.40
N GLN A 3 -8.23 -7.64 10.37
CA GLN A 3 -7.82 -8.84 9.64
C GLN A 3 -6.32 -9.03 9.82
N THR A 4 -5.86 -10.27 9.80
CA THR A 4 -4.42 -10.59 9.86
C THR A 4 -3.94 -10.94 8.46
N LEU A 5 -2.86 -10.29 8.02
CA LEU A 5 -2.17 -10.56 6.78
C LEU A 5 -0.80 -11.16 7.11
N GLU A 6 -0.46 -12.31 6.54
CA GLU A 6 0.87 -12.90 6.65
C GLU A 6 1.74 -12.45 5.47
N ILE A 7 2.92 -11.91 5.76
CA ILE A 7 3.89 -11.44 4.78
C ILE A 7 5.29 -11.96 5.12
N SER A 8 6.18 -12.00 4.14
CA SER A 8 7.58 -12.37 4.36
C SER A 8 8.33 -11.27 5.12
N ASP A 9 9.34 -11.64 5.91
CA ASP A 9 10.20 -10.66 6.62
C ASP A 9 10.80 -9.61 5.67
N ASP A 10 11.23 -9.99 4.46
CA ASP A 10 11.74 -9.06 3.44
C ASP A 10 10.73 -7.95 3.08
N LEU A 11 9.44 -8.31 2.97
CA LEU A 11 8.40 -7.34 2.69
C LEU A 11 8.14 -6.44 3.89
N MET A 12 8.19 -7.00 5.11
CA MET A 12 8.05 -6.22 6.35
C MET A 12 9.19 -5.21 6.50
N ASP A 13 10.45 -5.63 6.33
CA ASP A 13 11.63 -4.74 6.36
C ASP A 13 11.50 -3.58 5.36
N ARG A 14 10.98 -3.87 4.17
CA ARG A 14 10.73 -2.83 3.15
C ARG A 14 9.63 -1.87 3.58
N LEU A 15 8.53 -2.36 4.15
CA LEU A 15 7.47 -1.50 4.67
C LEU A 15 8.01 -0.59 5.78
N GLU A 16 8.73 -1.15 6.76
CA GLU A 16 9.32 -0.37 7.86
C GLU A 16 10.33 0.67 7.37
N SER A 17 11.14 0.35 6.36
CA SER A 17 12.08 1.31 5.75
C SER A 17 11.39 2.46 5.02
N HIS A 18 10.12 2.29 4.60
CA HIS A 18 9.33 3.31 3.93
C HIS A 18 8.39 4.07 4.88
N CYS A 19 8.24 3.61 6.13
CA CYS A 19 7.44 4.30 7.14
C CYS A 19 8.09 5.64 7.54
N GLU A 20 7.27 6.68 7.66
CA GLU A 20 7.71 7.96 8.24
C GLU A 20 7.89 7.87 9.77
N GLU A 21 8.50 8.89 10.39
CA GLU A 21 8.77 8.87 11.84
C GLU A 21 7.47 8.73 12.66
N GLY A 22 7.26 7.56 13.26
CA GLY A 22 6.08 7.25 14.06
C GLY A 22 4.89 6.69 13.28
N GLU A 23 5.04 6.52 11.96
CA GLU A 23 4.07 5.86 11.10
C GLU A 23 4.09 4.34 11.30
N THR A 24 2.91 3.72 11.24
CA THR A 24 2.77 2.27 11.29
C THR A 24 2.73 1.65 9.89
N PRO A 25 3.13 0.37 9.72
CA PRO A 25 2.97 -0.32 8.44
C PRO A 25 1.53 -0.38 7.94
N GLU A 26 0.53 -0.31 8.83
CA GLU A 26 -0.89 -0.23 8.46
C GLU A 26 -1.19 1.09 7.74
N GLU A 27 -0.74 2.22 8.30
CA GLU A 27 -0.90 3.55 7.70
C GLU A 27 -0.20 3.64 6.35
N LEU A 28 1.03 3.13 6.22
CA LEU A 28 1.73 3.06 4.94
C LEU A 28 0.94 2.27 3.89
N VAL A 29 0.34 1.14 4.27
CA VAL A 29 -0.47 0.32 3.36
C VAL A 29 -1.76 1.05 2.96
N GLU A 30 -2.42 1.76 3.88
CA GLU A 30 -3.58 2.59 3.55
C GLU A 30 -3.23 3.69 2.54
N GLU A 31 -2.09 4.38 2.72
CA GLU A 31 -1.61 5.41 1.79
C GLU A 31 -1.31 4.81 0.41
N LEU A 32 -0.65 3.65 0.35
CA LEU A 32 -0.39 2.95 -0.91
C LEU A 32 -1.69 2.58 -1.63
N VAL A 33 -2.70 2.10 -0.90
CA VAL A 33 -4.02 1.79 -1.48
C VAL A 33 -4.69 3.07 -1.98
N ALA A 34 -4.66 4.16 -1.20
CA ALA A 34 -5.22 5.45 -1.61
C ALA A 34 -4.54 6.00 -2.87
N MET A 35 -3.22 5.81 -3.03
CA MET A 35 -2.50 6.10 -4.27
C MET A 35 -3.02 5.25 -5.43
N TYR A 36 -3.17 3.93 -5.25
CA TYR A 36 -3.74 3.05 -6.28
C TYR A 36 -5.18 3.41 -6.65
N GLU A 37 -6.00 3.87 -5.71
CA GLU A 37 -7.38 4.28 -5.99
C GLU A 37 -7.44 5.66 -6.67
N THR A 38 -6.55 6.57 -6.30
CA THR A 38 -6.47 7.93 -6.84
C THR A 38 -5.82 7.95 -8.22
N GLU A 39 -4.70 7.25 -8.38
CA GLU A 39 -3.96 7.11 -9.65
C GLU A 39 -4.51 5.97 -10.52
N GLY A 40 -5.29 5.04 -9.96
CA GLY A 40 -5.97 3.96 -10.69
C GLY A 40 -7.08 4.44 -11.63
N ALA A 41 -7.56 5.68 -11.45
CA ALA A 41 -8.34 6.37 -12.47
C ALA A 41 -7.56 6.44 -13.81
N PHE A 42 -6.23 6.50 -13.77
CA PHE A 42 -5.37 6.55 -14.95
C PHE A 42 -5.14 5.17 -15.60
N LEU A 43 -5.23 4.06 -14.84
CA LEU A 43 -5.11 2.69 -15.37
C LEU A 43 -6.36 2.22 -16.14
N GLN A 44 -7.52 2.84 -15.93
CA GLN A 44 -8.73 2.54 -16.71
C GLN A 44 -8.72 3.14 -18.13
N GLU A 45 -7.92 4.18 -18.41
CA GLU A 45 -7.81 4.75 -19.76
C GLU A 45 -6.91 3.92 -20.69
N GLY A 46 -6.09 3.00 -20.15
CA GLY A 46 -5.21 2.12 -20.93
C GLY A 46 -5.81 0.75 -21.31
N TYR A 47 -7.00 0.43 -20.79
CA TYR A 47 -7.79 -0.74 -21.17
C TYR A 47 -9.17 -0.31 -21.68
N SER A 48 -9.19 0.61 -22.65
CA SER A 48 -10.29 0.69 -23.60
C SER A 48 -9.80 0.12 -24.93
N GLU A 49 -10.62 -0.79 -25.49
CA GLU A 49 -10.45 -1.57 -26.72
C GLU A 49 -9.78 -0.87 -27.91
#